data_AF-A0A1I7VE37-F1
#
_entry.id   AF-A0A1I7VE37-F1
#
_cell.length_a   1.000
_cell.length_b   1.000
_cell.length_c   1.000
_cell.angle_alpha   90.00
_cell.angle_beta   90.00
_cell.angle_gamma   90.00
#
_symmetry.space_group_name_H-M   'P 1'
#
loop_
_entity.id
_entity.type
_entity.pdbx_description
1 polymer ?
#
loop_
_entity_poly.entity_id
_entity_poly.type
_entity_poly.pdbx_seq_one_letter_code
_entity_poly.pdbx_strand_id
1 'polypeptide(L)'
;MSDYRNYPEDWIHEKNAPTSMADELEPLCISVGLYVKPSARMTVTVCLPPLKQPGQSISNWDLMEKIKKAVSPIELSSIRVITSTIELVRFEAELPSRKILAKVIKALDGYTLKVMGFFEPLKVRAAEAKSDFPTRHDWDEFFRNSNNMNELEPGERPDTIYLAKMPSNWFKECGSTDDSMPSEHVLQNVFERFGTVRCVDIPVCDPYRRKMSAQISGIRTTGFSFGQEILFEGYVQFVEYISFVRAMDFLRNKKLVKKMPDDRIFEAAIKVDFDKNKHLSDKNIQKRCVERERLKELEKQKISEECQKCEKEEGNTGKEYVDRRSQSEEKHRRKRNQEKRLKKERLLNEMIAEEERKLLIAQRKLESRRLLSVLFWRIEAKLRKKDSRMKISSRDLEEDLQSELETKLRQALLREQEQRLRKRIEAKMILGKLHTTKSGNRKD
;
A
#
# COMPACT_ATOMS: atom_id res chain seq x y z
N MET A 1 -31.12 -43.51 98.22
CA MET A 1 -31.76 -44.25 97.11
C MET A 1 -32.32 -43.20 96.16
N SER A 2 -31.55 -42.79 95.14
CA SER A 2 -31.48 -43.43 93.79
C SER A 2 -32.79 -43.16 93.03
N ASP A 3 -32.85 -42.53 91.85
CA ASP A 3 -31.86 -42.45 90.78
C ASP A 3 -32.09 -41.26 89.84
N TYR A 4 -30.97 -40.85 89.26
CA TYR A 4 -30.81 -40.11 88.02
C TYR A 4 -31.58 -40.73 86.84
N ARG A 5 -32.25 -39.88 86.03
CA ARG A 5 -32.25 -40.03 84.56
C ARG A 5 -32.17 -38.66 83.89
N ASN A 6 -30.95 -38.31 83.51
CA ASN A 6 -30.61 -37.43 82.41
C ASN A 6 -31.06 -38.06 81.09
N TYR A 7 -31.68 -37.27 80.19
CA TYR A 7 -31.41 -37.30 78.74
C TYR A 7 -31.52 -35.86 78.19
N PRO A 8 -30.72 -35.53 77.14
CA PRO A 8 -30.10 -34.23 76.97
C PRO A 8 -30.81 -33.31 75.99
N GLU A 9 -30.50 -32.03 76.13
CA GLU A 9 -30.76 -30.94 75.20
C GLU A 9 -30.45 -31.36 73.76
N ASP A 10 -31.47 -31.29 72.90
CA ASP A 10 -31.33 -31.41 71.46
C ASP A 10 -30.43 -30.29 70.95
N TRP A 11 -29.15 -30.64 70.75
CA TRP A 11 -28.23 -29.86 69.93
C TRP A 11 -28.80 -29.79 68.52
N ILE A 12 -29.40 -28.65 68.20
CA ILE A 12 -29.79 -28.28 66.85
C ILE A 12 -28.57 -28.48 65.95
N HIS A 13 -28.65 -29.50 65.09
CA HIS A 13 -27.76 -29.67 63.96
C HIS A 13 -27.88 -28.43 63.06
N GLU A 14 -27.04 -27.44 63.32
CA GLU A 14 -26.77 -26.37 62.39
C GLU A 14 -26.09 -27.01 61.18
N LYS A 15 -26.92 -27.34 60.20
CA LYS A 15 -26.50 -27.85 58.89
C LYS A 15 -25.48 -26.87 58.35
N ASN A 16 -24.23 -27.32 58.22
CA ASN A 16 -23.24 -26.71 57.35
C ASN A 16 -23.81 -26.69 55.93
N ALA A 17 -24.56 -25.64 55.60
CA ALA A 17 -24.80 -25.26 54.24
C ALA A 17 -23.43 -24.91 53.63
N PRO A 18 -23.16 -25.31 52.38
CA PRO A 18 -21.96 -24.84 51.71
C PRO A 18 -22.07 -23.32 51.63
N THR A 19 -21.18 -22.62 52.33
CA THR A 19 -21.07 -21.16 52.23
C THR A 19 -20.77 -20.86 50.77
N SER A 20 -21.80 -20.39 50.07
CA SER A 20 -21.72 -19.97 48.68
C SER A 20 -20.52 -19.03 48.52
N MET A 21 -19.69 -19.25 47.51
CA MET A 21 -18.55 -18.39 47.13
C MET A 21 -18.95 -16.90 46.94
N ALA A 22 -20.24 -16.58 46.90
CA ALA A 22 -20.78 -15.23 46.77
C ALA A 22 -20.70 -14.38 48.05
N ASP A 23 -20.58 -14.98 49.24
CA ASP A 23 -20.78 -14.25 50.52
C ASP A 23 -19.55 -13.46 51.02
N GLU A 24 -18.40 -13.54 50.34
CA GLU A 24 -17.15 -12.85 50.75
C GLU A 24 -16.63 -11.83 49.71
N LEU A 25 -17.44 -11.43 48.72
CA LEU A 25 -17.04 -10.45 47.72
C LEU A 25 -17.18 -9.02 48.24
N GLU A 26 -16.06 -8.33 48.36
CA GLU A 26 -16.06 -6.90 48.68
C GLU A 26 -16.13 -6.10 47.37
N PRO A 27 -17.08 -5.16 47.20
CA PRO A 27 -17.18 -4.40 45.96
C PRO A 27 -15.90 -3.59 45.74
N LEU A 28 -15.44 -3.47 44.51
CA LEU A 28 -14.42 -2.50 44.09
C LEU A 28 -15.10 -1.37 43.31
N CYS A 29 -15.78 -1.72 42.21
CA CYS A 29 -16.56 -0.80 41.40
C CYS A 29 -17.82 -1.49 40.85
N ILE A 30 -18.98 -1.17 41.41
CA ILE A 30 -20.24 -1.88 41.12
C ILE A 30 -20.73 -1.60 39.69
N SER A 31 -20.57 -0.38 39.20
CA SER A 31 -20.99 0.02 37.84
C SER A 31 -20.30 -0.80 36.74
N VAL A 32 -19.05 -1.21 36.98
CA VAL A 32 -18.27 -2.06 36.08
C VAL A 32 -18.32 -3.53 36.52
N GLY A 33 -19.10 -3.89 37.55
CA GLY A 33 -19.21 -5.25 38.08
C GLY A 33 -17.90 -5.82 38.63
N LEU A 34 -17.01 -4.96 39.14
CA LEU A 34 -15.73 -5.35 39.72
C LEU A 34 -15.81 -5.46 41.24
N TYR A 35 -15.28 -6.56 41.74
CA TYR A 35 -15.22 -6.95 43.15
C TYR A 35 -13.81 -7.45 43.47
N VAL A 36 -13.52 -7.60 44.75
CA VAL A 36 -12.32 -8.28 45.22
C VAL A 36 -12.69 -9.36 46.21
N LYS A 37 -11.87 -10.42 46.25
CA LYS A 37 -11.98 -11.47 47.26
C LYS A 37 -10.66 -11.62 48.01
N PRO A 38 -10.68 -11.90 49.32
CA PRO A 38 -9.48 -12.29 50.04
C PRO A 38 -8.78 -13.48 49.37
N SER A 39 -7.45 -13.45 49.33
CA SER A 39 -6.63 -14.56 48.84
C SER A 39 -5.58 -14.88 49.88
N ALA A 40 -5.77 -16.02 50.55
CA ALA A 40 -4.87 -16.50 51.59
C ALA A 40 -4.03 -17.65 51.02
N ARG A 41 -2.70 -17.50 51.03
CA ARG A 41 -1.77 -18.50 50.46
C ARG A 41 -0.93 -19.14 51.56
N MET A 42 -0.73 -20.46 51.48
CA MET A 42 0.26 -21.18 52.26
C MET A 42 1.28 -21.88 51.36
N THR A 43 2.46 -22.10 51.92
CA THR A 43 3.47 -22.98 51.37
C THR A 43 3.48 -24.28 52.17
N VAL A 44 3.36 -25.41 51.47
CA VAL A 44 3.49 -26.74 52.06
C VAL A 44 4.76 -27.38 51.52
N THR A 45 5.70 -27.73 52.39
CA THR A 45 6.95 -28.40 52.03
C THR A 45 6.94 -29.82 52.56
N VAL A 46 7.13 -30.78 51.67
CA VAL A 46 7.26 -32.21 52.00
C VAL A 46 8.71 -32.61 51.81
N CYS A 47 9.37 -33.07 52.88
CA CYS A 47 10.72 -33.60 52.80
C CYS A 47 10.67 -35.05 52.31
N LEU A 48 11.43 -35.35 51.26
CA LEU A 48 11.54 -36.68 50.66
C LEU A 48 12.76 -37.42 51.26
N PRO A 49 12.64 -38.71 51.59
CA PRO A 49 13.76 -39.53 52.03
C PRO A 49 14.72 -39.81 50.86
N PRO A 50 15.99 -40.13 51.15
CA PRO A 50 16.93 -40.55 50.12
C PRO A 50 16.41 -41.81 49.42
N LEU A 51 16.38 -41.77 48.09
CA LEU A 51 15.93 -42.89 47.25
C LEU A 51 16.96 -44.03 47.36
N LYS A 52 16.60 -45.12 48.04
CA LYS A 52 17.51 -46.26 48.30
C LYS A 52 17.55 -47.25 47.14
N GLN A 53 16.53 -47.26 46.28
CA GLN A 53 16.40 -48.20 45.16
C GLN A 53 16.28 -47.47 43.80
N PRO A 54 16.99 -47.91 42.75
CA PRO A 54 16.83 -47.36 41.41
C PRO A 54 15.42 -47.63 40.87
N GLY A 55 14.75 -46.59 40.35
CA GLY A 55 13.36 -46.64 39.88
C GLY A 55 12.30 -46.27 40.94
N GLN A 56 12.70 -46.09 42.20
CA GLN A 56 11.82 -45.57 43.24
C GLN A 56 11.55 -44.07 43.01
N SER A 57 10.29 -43.67 42.90
CA SER A 57 9.90 -42.28 42.71
C SER A 57 8.60 -41.97 43.45
N ILE A 58 8.41 -40.71 43.81
CA ILE A 58 7.18 -40.21 44.44
C ILE A 58 6.49 -39.29 43.45
N SER A 59 5.22 -39.58 43.16
CA SER A 59 4.42 -38.71 42.31
C SER A 59 4.00 -37.45 43.06
N ASN A 60 4.24 -36.28 42.45
CA ASN A 60 3.77 -35.00 42.96
C ASN A 60 2.24 -34.97 43.13
N TRP A 61 1.52 -35.68 42.27
CA TRP A 61 0.06 -35.77 42.34
C TRP A 61 -0.41 -36.59 43.55
N ASP A 62 0.26 -37.71 43.88
CA ASP A 62 -0.09 -38.52 45.05
C ASP A 62 0.13 -37.74 46.36
N LEU A 63 1.23 -36.97 46.44
CA LEU A 63 1.46 -36.06 47.57
C LEU A 63 0.36 -34.99 47.67
N MET A 64 -0.02 -34.39 46.54
CA MET A 64 -1.07 -33.38 46.48
C MET A 64 -2.42 -33.94 46.96
N GLU A 65 -2.83 -35.13 46.53
CA GLU A 65 -4.08 -35.76 46.96
C GLU A 65 -4.04 -36.16 48.45
N LYS A 66 -2.90 -36.63 48.96
CA LYS A 66 -2.77 -36.91 50.40
C LYS A 66 -2.83 -35.63 51.24
N ILE A 67 -2.27 -34.52 50.76
CA ILE A 67 -2.39 -33.21 51.42
C ILE A 67 -3.86 -32.76 51.43
N LYS A 68 -4.57 -32.83 50.29
CA LYS A 68 -6.01 -32.53 50.22
C LYS A 68 -6.82 -33.39 51.18
N LYS A 69 -6.53 -34.69 51.27
CA LYS A 69 -7.17 -35.60 52.21
C LYS A 69 -6.89 -35.24 53.66
N ALA A 70 -5.67 -34.79 53.97
CA ALA A 70 -5.27 -34.39 55.33
C ALA A 70 -5.97 -33.11 55.81
N VAL A 71 -6.40 -32.23 54.89
CA VAL A 71 -7.11 -30.99 55.24
C VAL A 71 -8.64 -31.12 55.19
N SER A 72 -9.17 -32.25 54.73
CA SER A 72 -10.61 -32.52 54.70
C SER A 72 -11.23 -32.37 56.10
N PRO A 73 -12.39 -31.69 56.24
CA PRO A 73 -13.35 -31.27 55.21
C PRO A 73 -13.09 -29.90 54.56
N ILE A 74 -11.93 -29.28 54.79
CA ILE A 74 -11.62 -27.94 54.25
C ILE A 74 -11.22 -28.05 52.77
N GLU A 75 -11.94 -27.35 51.90
CA GLU A 75 -11.64 -27.29 50.48
C GLU A 75 -10.59 -26.21 50.18
N LEU A 76 -9.51 -26.61 49.50
CA LEU A 76 -8.50 -25.69 48.98
C LEU A 76 -9.01 -25.08 47.66
N SER A 77 -8.90 -23.76 47.50
CA SER A 77 -9.28 -23.08 46.24
C SER A 77 -8.36 -23.48 45.09
N SER A 78 -7.08 -23.70 45.37
CA SER A 78 -6.10 -24.20 44.42
C SER A 78 -4.92 -24.80 45.17
N ILE A 79 -4.24 -25.78 44.57
CA ILE A 79 -2.94 -26.25 45.03
C ILE A 79 -2.08 -26.57 43.82
N ARG A 80 -0.85 -26.06 43.79
CA ARG A 80 0.10 -26.25 42.69
C ARG A 80 1.49 -26.54 43.20
N VAL A 81 2.29 -27.25 42.40
CA VAL A 81 3.71 -27.48 42.68
C VAL A 81 4.50 -26.22 42.32
N ILE A 82 5.26 -25.67 43.26
CA ILE A 82 6.21 -24.57 43.02
C ILE A 82 7.58 -25.14 42.65
N THR A 83 8.02 -26.15 43.40
CA THR A 83 9.37 -26.72 43.26
C THR A 83 9.32 -28.20 43.57
N SER A 84 9.99 -29.00 42.74
CA SER A 84 10.13 -30.43 42.92
C SER A 84 11.60 -30.77 42.77
N THR A 85 12.24 -31.21 43.84
CA THR A 85 13.62 -31.71 43.83
C THR A 85 13.65 -33.14 44.34
N ILE A 86 14.84 -33.75 44.35
CA ILE A 86 15.06 -35.09 44.90
C ILE A 86 14.84 -35.11 46.41
N GLU A 87 15.09 -33.99 47.10
CA GLU A 87 15.06 -33.89 48.57
C GLU A 87 13.74 -33.35 49.11
N LEU A 88 13.01 -32.54 48.33
CA LEU A 88 11.76 -31.93 48.79
C LEU A 88 10.81 -31.61 47.64
N VAL A 89 9.52 -31.54 47.97
CA VAL A 89 8.49 -30.98 47.11
C VAL A 89 7.83 -29.82 47.84
N ARG A 90 7.73 -28.67 47.18
CA ARG A 90 7.07 -27.47 47.71
C ARG A 90 5.83 -27.17 46.90
N PHE A 91 4.69 -27.11 47.60
CA PHE A 91 3.39 -26.75 47.07
C PHE A 91 3.00 -25.35 47.51
N GLU A 92 2.28 -24.65 46.66
CA GLU A 92 1.49 -23.48 47.02
C GLU A 92 0.04 -23.89 47.10
N ALA A 93 -0.63 -23.63 48.22
CA ALA A 93 -2.06 -23.82 48.33
C ALA A 93 -2.74 -22.49 48.63
N GLU A 94 -3.87 -22.26 47.98
CA GLU A 94 -4.72 -21.10 48.19
C GLU A 94 -5.99 -21.51 48.92
N LEU A 95 -6.39 -20.68 49.87
CA LEU A 95 -7.55 -20.87 50.72
C LEU A 95 -8.47 -19.66 50.65
N PRO A 96 -9.78 -19.86 50.90
CA PRO A 96 -10.78 -18.80 50.81
C PRO A 96 -10.55 -17.69 51.84
N SER A 97 -10.12 -18.02 53.07
CA SER A 97 -9.93 -17.00 54.11
C SER A 97 -8.68 -17.20 54.95
N ARG A 98 -8.17 -16.08 55.50
CA ARG A 98 -7.00 -16.07 56.41
C ARG A 98 -7.27 -16.81 57.73
N LYS A 99 -8.53 -16.81 58.19
CA LYS A 99 -8.94 -17.57 59.39
C LYS A 99 -8.81 -19.08 59.16
N ILE A 100 -9.22 -19.55 57.99
CA ILE A 100 -9.09 -20.96 57.59
C ILE A 100 -7.61 -21.30 57.36
N LEU A 101 -6.85 -20.42 56.70
CA LEU A 101 -5.40 -20.55 56.51
C LEU A 101 -4.67 -20.88 57.83
N ALA A 102 -4.89 -20.09 58.89
CA ALA A 102 -4.23 -20.32 60.18
C ALA A 102 -4.59 -21.68 60.80
N LYS A 103 -5.84 -22.11 60.69
CA LYS A 103 -6.29 -23.44 61.14
C LYS A 103 -5.60 -24.56 60.37
N VAL A 104 -5.55 -24.44 59.03
CA VAL A 104 -4.95 -25.47 58.16
C VAL A 104 -3.45 -25.56 58.34
N ILE A 105 -2.74 -24.44 58.48
CA ILE A 105 -1.30 -24.43 58.79
C ILE A 105 -1.05 -25.21 60.08
N LYS A 106 -1.81 -24.94 61.14
CA LYS A 106 -1.66 -25.63 62.42
C LYS A 106 -1.96 -27.13 62.34
N ALA A 107 -2.85 -27.55 61.44
CA ALA A 107 -3.19 -28.96 61.23
C ALA A 107 -2.17 -29.71 60.36
N LEU A 108 -1.59 -29.04 59.35
CA LEU A 108 -0.64 -29.64 58.41
C LEU A 108 0.81 -29.58 58.89
N ASP A 109 1.18 -28.59 59.68
CA ASP A 109 2.56 -28.45 60.14
C ASP A 109 2.92 -29.57 61.12
N GLY A 110 3.94 -30.35 60.79
CA GLY A 110 4.32 -31.57 61.53
C GLY A 110 3.49 -32.80 61.15
N TYR A 111 2.54 -32.70 60.22
CA TYR A 111 1.78 -33.85 59.74
C TYR A 111 2.69 -34.86 59.02
N THR A 112 2.36 -36.14 59.11
CA THR A 112 3.16 -37.22 58.51
C THR A 112 2.38 -37.94 57.41
N LEU A 113 2.95 -38.01 56.22
CA LEU A 113 2.35 -38.67 55.06
C LEU A 113 2.97 -40.05 54.85
N LYS A 114 2.13 -41.09 54.78
CA LYS A 114 2.56 -42.42 54.34
C LYS A 114 2.35 -42.56 52.84
N VAL A 115 3.42 -42.80 52.10
CA VAL A 115 3.42 -42.97 50.65
C VAL A 115 3.75 -44.42 50.32
N MET A 116 3.09 -44.99 49.30
CA MET A 116 3.36 -46.37 48.89
C MET A 116 4.79 -46.49 48.37
N GLY A 117 5.48 -47.58 48.75
CA GLY A 117 6.87 -47.80 48.38
C GLY A 117 7.91 -47.14 49.29
N PHE A 118 7.50 -46.45 50.36
CA PHE A 118 8.41 -45.86 51.36
C PHE A 118 8.03 -46.30 52.77
N PHE A 119 8.99 -46.81 53.53
CA PHE A 119 8.79 -47.23 54.93
C PHE A 119 8.80 -46.05 55.90
N GLU A 120 9.60 -45.02 55.60
CA GLU A 120 9.72 -43.82 56.41
C GLU A 120 8.59 -42.84 56.07
N PRO A 121 7.80 -42.38 57.06
CA PRO A 121 6.75 -41.40 56.82
C PRO A 121 7.37 -40.03 56.47
N LEU A 122 6.79 -39.37 55.48
CA LEU A 122 7.25 -38.06 55.02
C LEU A 122 6.76 -36.97 55.97
N LYS A 123 7.66 -36.09 56.41
CA LYS A 123 7.30 -34.94 57.25
C LYS A 123 6.83 -33.79 56.38
N VAL A 124 5.68 -33.23 56.76
CA VAL A 124 5.09 -32.04 56.14
C VAL A 124 5.39 -30.83 57.02
N ARG A 125 5.80 -29.73 56.39
CA ARG A 125 5.87 -28.41 57.01
C ARG A 125 4.95 -27.45 56.28
N ALA A 126 4.13 -26.72 57.01
CA ALA A 126 3.21 -25.76 56.44
C ALA A 126 3.47 -24.37 57.04
N ALA A 127 3.49 -23.34 56.20
CA ALA A 127 3.68 -21.96 56.64
C ALA A 127 2.87 -21.00 55.77
N GLU A 128 2.50 -19.83 56.32
CA GLU A 128 1.89 -18.74 55.53
C GLU A 128 2.86 -18.34 54.41
N ALA A 129 2.36 -18.27 53.18
CA ALA A 129 3.20 -17.87 52.06
C ALA A 129 3.58 -16.40 52.24
N LYS A 130 4.84 -16.07 51.94
CA LYS A 130 5.28 -14.67 51.93
C LYS A 130 4.45 -13.92 50.88
N SER A 131 3.81 -12.82 51.30
CA SER A 131 3.12 -11.94 50.36
C SER A 131 4.13 -11.19 49.50
N ASP A 132 3.90 -11.18 48.19
CA ASP A 132 4.66 -10.34 47.25
C ASP A 132 4.18 -8.87 47.27
N PHE A 133 3.20 -8.56 48.13
CA PHE A 133 2.62 -7.22 48.27
C PHE A 133 3.50 -6.35 49.18
N PRO A 134 3.85 -5.12 48.77
CA PRO A 134 4.70 -4.24 49.57
C PRO A 134 4.01 -3.78 50.87
N THR A 135 4.79 -3.66 51.93
CA THR A 135 4.34 -3.13 53.22
C THR A 135 4.48 -1.61 53.28
N ARG A 136 3.81 -0.99 54.26
CA ARG A 136 3.96 0.44 54.50
C ARG A 136 5.40 0.86 54.75
N HIS A 137 6.13 0.03 55.50
CA HIS A 137 7.54 0.27 55.73
C HIS A 137 8.33 0.25 54.41
N ASP A 138 8.02 -0.68 53.49
CA ASP A 138 8.77 -0.84 52.24
C ASP A 138 8.73 0.43 51.39
N TRP A 139 7.55 1.05 51.23
CA TRP A 139 7.45 2.29 50.45
C TRP A 139 7.95 3.51 51.23
N ASP A 140 7.65 3.63 52.52
CA ASP A 140 8.14 4.75 53.33
C ASP A 140 9.68 4.75 53.39
N GLU A 141 10.32 3.58 53.48
CA GLU A 141 11.78 3.43 53.43
C GLU A 141 12.34 3.77 52.04
N PHE A 142 11.71 3.27 50.97
CA PHE A 142 12.15 3.54 49.61
C PHE A 142 12.17 5.04 49.30
N PHE A 143 11.09 5.76 49.62
CA PHE A 143 10.99 7.20 49.30
C PHE A 143 11.86 8.07 50.22
N ARG A 144 12.12 7.65 51.46
CA ARG A 144 13.04 8.37 52.37
C ARG A 144 14.51 8.19 52.01
N ASN A 145 14.90 6.99 51.61
CA ASN A 145 16.31 6.66 51.37
C ASN A 145 16.76 6.89 49.91
N SER A 146 15.84 7.18 49.00
CA SER A 146 16.16 7.42 47.60
C SER A 146 16.63 8.85 47.37
N ASN A 147 17.94 9.02 47.14
CA ASN A 147 18.57 10.34 46.88
C ASN A 147 17.97 11.11 45.69
N ASN A 148 17.26 10.42 44.81
CA ASN A 148 16.71 11.00 43.60
C ASN A 148 15.20 11.29 43.69
N MET A 149 14.54 11.18 44.85
CA MET A 149 13.10 11.41 45.00
C MET A 149 12.82 12.74 45.71
N ASN A 150 11.78 13.46 45.28
CA ASN A 150 11.34 14.69 45.93
C ASN A 150 9.87 14.57 46.40
N GLU A 151 9.65 14.61 47.72
CA GLU A 151 8.33 14.46 48.33
C GLU A 151 7.32 15.57 47.94
N LEU A 152 7.81 16.74 47.53
CA LEU A 152 6.98 17.84 47.05
C LEU A 152 6.49 17.63 45.62
N GLU A 153 7.15 16.76 44.86
CA GLU A 153 6.84 16.53 43.45
C GLU A 153 5.89 15.33 43.29
N PRO A 154 4.83 15.48 42.47
CA PRO A 154 3.89 14.42 42.18
C PRO A 154 4.58 13.26 41.43
N GLY A 155 4.32 12.03 41.84
CA GLY A 155 4.95 10.85 41.23
C GLY A 155 6.39 10.61 41.67
N GLU A 156 6.95 11.45 42.54
CA GLU A 156 8.23 11.23 43.22
C GLU A 156 8.05 10.95 44.73
N ARG A 157 6.81 10.70 45.14
CA ARG A 157 6.37 10.42 46.51
C ARG A 157 5.42 9.21 46.51
N PRO A 158 5.04 8.65 47.67
CA PRO A 158 4.11 7.51 47.72
C PRO A 158 2.66 7.93 47.39
N ASP A 159 2.42 8.26 46.13
CA ASP A 159 1.12 8.66 45.58
C ASP A 159 0.67 7.84 44.37
N THR A 160 1.59 7.03 43.80
CA THR A 160 1.36 6.32 42.54
C THR A 160 1.42 4.80 42.75
N ILE A 161 0.30 4.13 42.44
CA ILE A 161 0.17 2.67 42.44
C ILE A 161 0.51 2.13 41.06
N TYR A 162 1.29 1.05 41.02
CA TYR A 162 1.54 0.24 39.83
C TYR A 162 0.73 -1.05 39.89
N LEU A 163 0.01 -1.32 38.82
CA LEU A 163 -0.84 -2.49 38.65
C LEU A 163 -0.32 -3.33 37.48
N ALA A 164 -0.25 -4.63 37.68
CA ALA A 164 0.13 -5.57 36.63
C ALA A 164 -0.78 -6.80 36.65
N LYS A 165 -0.83 -7.51 35.51
CA LYS A 165 -1.71 -8.66 35.27
C LYS A 165 -3.19 -8.27 35.39
N MET A 166 -3.54 -7.06 34.97
CA MET A 166 -4.93 -6.57 34.98
C MET A 166 -5.65 -7.07 33.73
N PRO A 167 -6.82 -7.73 33.80
CA PRO A 167 -7.51 -8.21 32.61
C PRO A 167 -8.06 -7.07 31.73
N SER A 168 -7.57 -6.92 30.51
CA SER A 168 -7.95 -5.85 29.57
C SER A 168 -9.46 -5.77 29.36
N ASN A 169 -10.12 -6.92 29.15
CA ASN A 169 -11.56 -6.99 28.89
C ASN A 169 -12.43 -6.52 30.06
N TRP A 170 -11.90 -6.41 31.27
CA TRP A 170 -12.66 -5.96 32.44
C TRP A 170 -12.65 -4.44 32.60
N PHE A 171 -11.77 -3.74 31.89
CA PHE A 171 -11.58 -2.29 31.97
C PHE A 171 -11.93 -1.60 30.64
N LYS A 172 -12.78 -2.22 29.83
CA LYS A 172 -13.30 -1.65 28.59
C LYS A 172 -14.52 -0.78 28.84
N GLU A 173 -14.76 0.17 27.95
CA GLU A 173 -16.00 0.94 27.94
C GLU A 173 -17.19 0.07 27.54
N CYS A 174 -18.36 0.37 28.11
CA CYS A 174 -19.58 -0.36 27.80
C CYS A 174 -19.95 -0.19 26.32
N GLY A 175 -20.13 -1.29 25.60
CA GLY A 175 -20.46 -1.29 24.16
C GLY A 175 -19.25 -1.27 23.22
N SER A 176 -18.03 -1.34 23.73
CA SER A 176 -16.82 -1.50 22.91
C SER A 176 -16.74 -2.90 22.26
N THR A 177 -16.07 -3.01 21.12
CA THR A 177 -15.81 -4.31 20.46
C THR A 177 -14.82 -5.18 21.25
N ASP A 178 -14.78 -6.48 20.97
CA ASP A 178 -13.87 -7.42 21.63
C ASP A 178 -12.38 -7.12 21.38
N ASP A 179 -12.04 -6.42 20.30
CA ASP A 179 -10.66 -6.00 19.97
C ASP A 179 -10.27 -4.63 20.56
N SER A 180 -11.17 -3.98 21.29
CA SER A 180 -10.86 -2.68 21.91
C SER A 180 -9.78 -2.79 23.00
N MET A 181 -9.08 -1.68 23.21
CA MET A 181 -8.10 -1.54 24.29
C MET A 181 -8.81 -1.22 25.63
N PRO A 182 -8.20 -1.52 26.80
CA PRO A 182 -8.72 -1.05 28.07
C PRO A 182 -8.75 0.49 28.12
N SER A 183 -9.74 1.05 28.82
CA SER A 183 -9.95 2.50 28.92
C SER A 183 -9.34 3.06 30.21
N GLU A 184 -8.53 4.10 30.05
CA GLU A 184 -7.97 4.87 31.17
C GLU A 184 -9.08 5.52 32.00
N HIS A 185 -10.20 5.90 31.37
CA HIS A 185 -11.35 6.48 32.06
C HIS A 185 -12.03 5.46 32.99
N VAL A 186 -12.19 4.21 32.54
CA VAL A 186 -12.73 3.14 33.37
C VAL A 186 -11.79 2.86 34.55
N LEU A 187 -10.48 2.78 34.30
CA LEU A 187 -9.49 2.58 35.35
C LEU A 187 -9.51 3.73 36.37
N GLN A 188 -9.62 4.97 35.92
CA GLN A 188 -9.77 6.14 36.79
C GLN A 188 -11.02 6.02 37.68
N ASN A 189 -12.19 5.79 37.09
CA ASN A 189 -13.47 5.65 37.82
C ASN A 189 -13.43 4.53 38.87
N VAL A 190 -12.76 3.41 38.56
CA VAL A 190 -12.59 2.29 39.51
C VAL A 190 -11.81 2.72 40.76
N PHE A 191 -10.77 3.54 40.60
CA PHE A 191 -9.88 3.93 41.69
C PHE A 191 -10.29 5.24 42.38
N GLU A 192 -11.16 6.05 41.78
CA GLU A 192 -11.76 7.25 42.40
C GLU A 192 -12.51 6.93 43.70
N ARG A 193 -12.92 5.69 43.90
CA ARG A 193 -13.48 5.21 45.17
C ARG A 193 -12.56 5.45 46.39
N PHE A 194 -11.24 5.41 46.20
CA PHE A 194 -10.28 5.58 47.30
C PHE A 194 -9.95 7.04 47.59
N GLY A 195 -10.21 7.92 46.62
CA GLY A 195 -10.02 9.37 46.67
C GLY A 195 -9.69 9.95 45.30
N THR A 196 -9.42 11.25 45.24
CA THR A 196 -9.22 11.96 43.97
C THR A 196 -7.98 11.46 43.23
N VAL A 197 -8.19 10.99 42.00
CA VAL A 197 -7.15 10.54 41.07
C VAL A 197 -6.64 11.75 40.29
N ARG A 198 -5.32 11.97 40.28
CA ARG A 198 -4.66 13.04 39.53
C ARG A 198 -4.44 12.65 38.08
N CYS A 199 -3.90 11.46 37.86
CA CYS A 199 -3.49 10.97 36.55
C CYS A 199 -3.52 9.44 36.52
N VAL A 200 -3.85 8.89 35.36
CA VAL A 200 -3.80 7.47 35.05
C VAL A 200 -3.04 7.29 33.73
N ASP A 201 -2.27 6.22 33.61
CA ASP A 201 -1.63 5.84 32.34
C ASP A 201 -1.72 4.32 32.17
N ILE A 202 -2.16 3.88 30.99
CA ILE A 202 -2.09 2.50 30.56
C ILE A 202 -1.10 2.44 29.39
N PRO A 203 0.17 2.01 29.60
CA PRO A 203 1.20 2.07 28.58
C PRO A 203 0.86 1.36 27.28
N VAL A 204 0.07 0.29 27.33
CA VAL A 204 -0.31 -0.47 26.13
C VAL A 204 -1.27 0.30 25.20
N CYS A 205 -1.99 1.29 25.72
CA CYS A 205 -2.92 2.12 24.94
C CYS A 205 -2.21 3.08 23.98
N ASP A 206 -0.90 3.31 24.15
CA ASP A 206 -0.10 4.12 23.24
C ASP A 206 0.81 3.23 22.35
N PRO A 207 0.51 3.13 21.04
CA PRO A 207 1.25 2.25 20.13
C PRO A 207 2.73 2.66 19.98
N TYR A 208 3.07 3.92 20.24
CA TYR A 208 4.44 4.41 20.14
C TYR A 208 5.31 3.98 21.32
N ARG A 209 4.75 3.59 22.48
CA ARG A 209 5.52 3.14 23.65
C ARG A 209 6.40 1.93 23.34
N ARG A 210 5.96 1.04 22.45
CA ARG A 210 6.74 -0.13 22.00
C ARG A 210 7.96 0.24 21.18
N LYS A 211 7.96 1.43 20.56
CA LYS A 211 9.09 1.98 19.78
C LYS A 211 10.03 2.83 20.66
N MET A 212 9.64 3.17 21.89
CA MET A 212 10.45 3.92 22.85
C MET A 212 11.41 3.01 23.62
N SER A 213 12.42 3.59 24.28
CA SER A 213 13.31 2.86 25.18
C SER A 213 12.57 2.33 26.42
N ALA A 214 13.03 1.22 27.00
CA ALA A 214 12.40 0.59 28.17
C ALA A 214 12.31 1.51 29.40
N GLN A 215 13.24 2.47 29.53
CA GLN A 215 13.23 3.46 30.62
C GLN A 215 12.07 4.46 30.50
N ILE A 216 11.65 4.75 29.27
CA ILE A 216 10.68 5.80 28.95
C ILE A 216 9.31 5.20 28.63
N SER A 217 9.25 3.99 28.06
CA SER A 217 8.00 3.37 27.62
C SER A 217 6.99 3.14 28.76
N GLY A 218 7.48 2.93 29.99
CA GLY A 218 6.64 2.59 31.14
C GLY A 218 6.14 1.14 31.17
N ILE A 219 6.50 0.35 30.15
CA ILE A 219 6.21 -1.08 30.05
C ILE A 219 7.29 -1.82 30.86
N ARG A 220 6.88 -2.52 31.92
CA ARG A 220 7.83 -3.25 32.79
C ARG A 220 7.95 -4.72 32.41
N THR A 221 6.89 -5.33 31.89
CA THR A 221 6.89 -6.74 31.52
C THR A 221 7.32 -6.94 30.06
N THR A 222 8.62 -7.17 29.83
CA THR A 222 9.21 -7.36 28.49
C THR A 222 9.30 -8.85 28.06
N GLY A 223 8.33 -9.69 28.44
CA GLY A 223 8.29 -11.12 28.07
C GLY A 223 7.60 -11.38 26.73
N PHE A 224 7.92 -12.51 26.07
CA PHE A 224 7.29 -12.98 24.83
C PHE A 224 5.75 -12.85 24.88
N SER A 225 5.20 -12.06 23.96
CA SER A 225 3.81 -11.60 23.92
C SER A 225 2.84 -12.66 23.36
N PHE A 226 2.77 -13.85 23.95
CA PHE A 226 1.59 -14.70 23.75
C PHE A 226 0.61 -14.43 24.90
N GLY A 227 -0.41 -13.60 24.65
CA GLY A 227 -1.45 -13.26 25.64
C GLY A 227 -1.34 -11.90 26.35
N GLN A 228 -0.40 -11.03 25.98
CA GLN A 228 -0.32 -9.63 26.49
C GLN A 228 -1.49 -8.75 26.03
N GLU A 229 -2.27 -9.17 25.04
CA GLU A 229 -3.52 -8.50 24.66
C GLU A 229 -4.60 -8.69 25.74
N ILE A 230 -4.52 -9.77 26.52
CA ILE A 230 -5.51 -10.13 27.55
C ILE A 230 -5.23 -9.41 28.87
N LEU A 231 -3.96 -9.11 29.18
CA LEU A 231 -3.54 -8.50 30.44
C LEU A 231 -2.73 -7.22 30.21
N PHE A 232 -3.06 -6.15 30.93
CA PHE A 232 -2.35 -4.88 30.87
C PHE A 232 -1.63 -4.50 32.18
N GLU A 233 -0.75 -3.51 32.06
CA GLU A 233 -0.13 -2.79 33.17
C GLU A 233 -0.74 -1.39 33.26
N GLY A 234 -0.97 -0.89 34.47
CA GLY A 234 -1.58 0.42 34.68
C GLY A 234 -0.91 1.16 35.82
N TYR A 235 -0.94 2.49 35.75
CA TYR A 235 -0.45 3.38 36.81
C TYR A 235 -1.57 4.31 37.22
N VAL A 236 -1.78 4.45 38.53
CA VAL A 236 -2.81 5.32 39.10
C VAL A 236 -2.16 6.22 40.14
N GLN A 237 -2.17 7.52 39.89
CA GLN A 237 -1.63 8.54 40.79
C GLN A 237 -2.77 9.25 41.53
N PHE A 238 -2.69 9.28 42.85
CA PHE A 238 -3.62 10.01 43.70
C PHE A 238 -3.10 11.41 44.02
N VAL A 239 -4.03 12.32 44.33
CA VAL A 239 -3.68 13.65 44.84
C VAL A 239 -3.13 13.56 46.27
N GLU A 240 -3.76 12.72 47.10
CA GLU A 240 -3.49 12.61 48.54
C GLU A 240 -2.83 11.28 48.92
N TYR A 241 -1.89 11.32 49.86
CA TYR A 241 -1.23 10.13 50.43
C TYR A 241 -2.23 9.16 51.06
N ILE A 242 -3.26 9.66 51.75
CA ILE A 242 -4.24 8.80 52.42
C ILE A 242 -5.03 7.95 51.41
N SER A 243 -5.28 8.48 50.21
CA SER A 243 -5.97 7.78 49.14
C SER A 243 -5.11 6.63 48.60
N PHE A 244 -3.81 6.87 48.43
CA PHE A 244 -2.82 5.84 48.10
C PHE A 244 -2.79 4.72 49.16
N VAL A 245 -2.68 5.07 50.44
CA VAL A 245 -2.64 4.07 51.54
C VAL A 245 -3.93 3.25 51.59
N ARG A 246 -5.11 3.90 51.48
CA ARG A 246 -6.41 3.22 51.45
C ARG A 246 -6.50 2.21 50.31
N ALA A 247 -6.08 2.60 49.10
CA ALA A 247 -6.09 1.72 47.94
C ALA A 247 -5.12 0.53 48.11
N MET A 248 -3.90 0.79 48.62
CA MET A 248 -2.92 -0.27 48.90
C MET A 248 -3.42 -1.25 49.96
N ASP A 249 -3.95 -0.76 51.08
CA ASP A 249 -4.50 -1.61 52.14
C ASP A 249 -5.73 -2.40 51.66
N PHE A 250 -6.56 -1.79 50.81
CA PHE A 250 -7.73 -2.46 50.23
C PHE A 250 -7.35 -3.60 49.28
N LEU A 251 -6.31 -3.44 48.45
CA LEU A 251 -5.91 -4.45 47.47
C LEU A 251 -4.96 -5.51 48.04
N ARG A 252 -4.43 -5.30 49.25
CA ARG A 252 -3.48 -6.22 49.89
C ARG A 252 -4.07 -7.62 50.04
N ASN A 253 -3.35 -8.62 49.53
CA ASN A 253 -3.73 -10.04 49.60
C ASN A 253 -5.15 -10.33 49.07
N LYS A 254 -5.57 -9.60 48.03
CA LYS A 254 -6.86 -9.85 47.36
C LYS A 254 -6.67 -10.19 45.89
N LYS A 255 -7.65 -10.90 45.35
CA LYS A 255 -7.81 -11.14 43.92
C LYS A 255 -8.92 -10.27 43.35
N LEU A 256 -8.79 -9.91 42.09
CA LEU A 256 -9.82 -9.19 41.36
C LEU A 256 -10.87 -10.17 40.87
N VAL A 257 -12.14 -9.79 40.97
CA VAL A 257 -13.29 -10.60 40.60
C VAL A 257 -14.20 -9.77 39.70
N LYS A 258 -14.62 -10.34 38.58
CA LYS A 258 -15.60 -9.74 37.67
C LYS A 258 -16.90 -10.53 37.75
N LYS A 259 -17.97 -9.85 38.16
CA LYS A 259 -19.34 -10.35 38.06
C LYS A 259 -19.92 -9.91 36.71
N MET A 260 -20.41 -10.87 35.94
CA MET A 260 -21.11 -10.64 34.68
C MET A 260 -22.63 -10.48 34.92
N PRO A 261 -23.38 -9.90 33.96
CA PRO A 261 -24.83 -9.73 34.09
C PRO A 261 -25.61 -11.04 34.19
N ASP A 262 -25.03 -12.15 33.72
CA ASP A 262 -25.59 -13.50 33.77
C ASP A 262 -25.17 -14.28 35.04
N ASP A 263 -24.75 -13.57 36.09
CA ASP A 263 -24.24 -14.09 37.35
C ASP A 263 -22.97 -14.97 37.25
N ARG A 264 -22.32 -15.05 36.08
CA ARG A 264 -20.99 -15.69 35.98
C ARG A 264 -19.94 -14.84 36.70
N ILE A 265 -19.06 -15.53 37.43
CA ILE A 265 -17.98 -14.93 38.21
C ILE A 265 -16.64 -15.38 37.62
N PHE A 266 -15.77 -14.42 37.33
CA PHE A 266 -14.41 -14.66 36.88
C PHE A 266 -13.40 -14.06 37.85
N GLU A 267 -12.27 -14.74 38.03
CA GLU A 267 -11.26 -14.37 39.01
C GLU A 267 -9.90 -14.15 38.34
N ALA A 268 -9.18 -13.12 38.78
CA ALA A 268 -7.86 -12.79 38.27
C ALA A 268 -6.88 -12.49 39.42
N ALA A 269 -5.70 -13.11 39.34
CA ALA A 269 -4.59 -12.80 40.21
C ALA A 269 -3.86 -11.56 39.69
N ILE A 270 -4.06 -10.44 40.37
CA ILE A 270 -3.41 -9.16 40.05
C ILE A 270 -2.12 -8.99 40.86
N LYS A 271 -1.20 -8.20 40.34
CA LYS A 271 0.00 -7.76 41.08
C LYS A 271 -0.11 -6.26 41.31
N VAL A 272 0.06 -5.85 42.57
CA VAL A 272 0.00 -4.45 42.99
C VAL A 272 1.33 -4.11 43.66
N ASP A 273 1.92 -3.00 43.25
CA ASP A 273 3.15 -2.44 43.81
C ASP A 273 3.04 -0.91 43.84
N PHE A 274 4.03 -0.22 44.40
CA PHE A 274 4.16 1.23 44.27
C PHE A 274 5.13 1.58 43.15
N ASP A 275 4.98 2.78 42.60
CA ASP A 275 5.89 3.23 41.55
C ASP A 275 7.26 3.63 42.10
N LYS A 276 8.29 3.14 41.43
CA LYS A 276 9.72 3.34 41.77
C LYS A 276 10.43 4.13 40.67
N ASN A 277 9.78 4.31 39.52
CA ASN A 277 10.40 4.81 38.30
C ASN A 277 9.93 6.22 37.94
N LYS A 278 9.11 6.85 38.80
CA LYS A 278 8.53 8.18 38.59
C LYS A 278 7.71 8.25 37.30
N HIS A 279 6.99 7.19 36.99
CA HIS A 279 6.25 7.00 35.75
C HIS A 279 5.28 8.16 35.51
N LEU A 280 4.52 8.57 36.51
CA LEU A 280 3.57 9.68 36.45
C LEU A 280 4.15 11.01 36.97
N SER A 281 5.48 11.17 36.98
CA SER A 281 6.10 12.47 37.21
C SER A 281 5.97 13.34 35.95
N ASP A 282 5.81 14.65 36.15
CA ASP A 282 5.66 15.62 35.05
C ASP A 282 6.86 15.55 34.08
N LYS A 283 8.08 15.33 34.61
CA LYS A 283 9.31 15.15 33.82
C LYS A 283 9.23 13.94 32.88
N ASN A 284 8.79 12.78 33.38
CA ASN A 284 8.72 11.57 32.55
C ASN A 284 7.53 11.62 31.58
N ILE A 285 6.40 12.19 32.00
CA ILE A 285 5.27 12.46 31.10
C ILE A 285 5.74 13.33 29.92
N GLN A 286 6.45 14.44 30.20
CA GLN A 286 6.96 15.32 29.17
C GLN A 286 7.96 14.62 28.24
N LYS A 287 8.91 13.85 28.77
CA LYS A 287 9.85 13.06 27.95
C LYS A 287 9.11 12.12 27.00
N ARG A 288 8.06 11.44 27.48
CA ARG A 288 7.23 10.55 26.66
C ARG A 288 6.47 11.32 25.58
N CYS A 289 5.92 12.50 25.90
CA CYS A 289 5.25 13.35 24.93
C CYS A 289 6.22 13.79 23.82
N VAL A 290 7.43 14.25 24.17
CA VAL A 290 8.44 14.68 23.19
C VAL A 290 8.86 13.52 22.28
N GLU A 291 9.14 12.35 22.85
CA GLU A 291 9.54 11.17 22.06
C GLU A 291 8.39 10.66 21.18
N ARG A 292 7.13 10.73 21.67
CA ARG A 292 5.94 10.39 20.87
C ARG A 292 5.84 11.29 19.65
N GLU A 293 5.98 12.61 19.81
CA GLU A 293 5.92 13.55 18.70
C GLU A 293 7.08 13.34 17.70
N ARG A 294 8.29 13.05 18.19
CA ARG A 294 9.42 12.69 17.33
C ARG A 294 9.14 11.44 16.49
N LEU A 295 8.54 10.41 17.07
CA LEU A 295 8.20 9.17 16.37
C LEU A 295 7.09 9.37 15.32
N LYS A 296 6.09 10.21 15.63
CA LYS A 296 5.05 10.59 14.67
C LYS A 296 5.63 11.35 13.48
N GLU A 297 6.52 12.31 13.73
CA GLU A 297 7.19 13.07 12.66
C GLU A 297 7.98 12.14 11.73
N LEU A 298 8.72 11.18 12.29
CA LEU A 298 9.48 10.20 11.52
C LEU A 298 8.59 9.27 10.69
N GLU A 299 7.44 8.84 11.24
CA GLU A 299 6.45 8.03 10.52
C GLU A 299 5.81 8.82 9.38
N LYS A 300 5.46 10.08 9.62
CA LYS A 300 4.93 10.99 8.59
C LYS A 300 5.94 11.26 7.47
N GLN A 301 7.21 11.44 7.80
CA GLN A 301 8.30 11.59 6.81
C GLN A 301 8.43 10.33 5.95
N LYS A 302 8.43 9.14 6.56
CA LYS A 302 8.47 7.87 5.82
C LYS A 302 7.29 7.71 4.86
N ILE A 303 6.07 7.98 5.34
CA ILE A 303 4.86 7.93 4.50
C ILE A 303 4.97 8.94 3.34
N SER A 304 5.44 10.17 3.61
CA SER A 304 5.62 11.18 2.57
C SER A 304 6.67 10.80 1.54
N GLU A 305 7.79 10.22 1.96
CA GLU A 305 8.85 9.75 1.05
C GLU A 305 8.36 8.58 0.20
N GLU A 306 7.56 7.68 0.78
CA GLU A 306 6.94 6.56 0.06
C GLU A 306 5.92 7.06 -0.97
N CYS A 307 5.03 7.99 -0.60
CA CYS A 307 4.11 8.63 -1.54
C CYS A 307 4.85 9.32 -2.69
N GLN A 308 5.92 10.06 -2.43
CA GLN A 308 6.72 10.70 -3.48
C GLN A 308 7.42 9.69 -4.40
N LYS A 309 7.82 8.52 -3.89
CA LYS A 309 8.38 7.45 -4.72
C LYS A 309 7.31 6.85 -5.63
N CYS A 310 6.13 6.54 -5.09
CA CYS A 310 4.99 6.05 -5.87
C CYS A 310 4.58 7.03 -6.98
N GLU A 311 4.47 8.34 -6.69
CA GLU A 311 4.14 9.36 -7.70
C GLU A 311 5.19 9.46 -8.81
N LYS A 312 6.49 9.35 -8.48
CA LYS A 312 7.56 9.36 -9.48
C LYS A 312 7.53 8.11 -10.36
N GLU A 313 7.23 6.94 -9.80
CA GLU A 313 7.09 5.68 -10.53
C GLU A 313 5.88 5.70 -11.48
N GLU A 314 4.72 6.18 -11.01
CA GLU A 314 3.53 6.37 -11.85
C GLU A 314 3.77 7.41 -12.95
N GLY A 315 4.40 8.54 -12.62
CA GLY A 315 4.77 9.58 -13.58
C GLY A 315 5.75 9.09 -14.65
N ASN A 316 6.73 8.27 -14.29
CA ASN A 316 7.65 7.65 -15.25
C ASN A 316 6.94 6.65 -16.16
N THR A 317 6.05 5.81 -15.60
CA THR A 317 5.28 4.83 -16.38
C THR A 317 4.34 5.54 -17.36
N GLY A 318 3.72 6.65 -16.93
CA GLY A 318 2.91 7.51 -17.79
C GLY A 318 3.72 8.15 -18.92
N LYS A 319 4.91 8.70 -18.63
CA LYS A 319 5.81 9.26 -19.65
C LYS A 319 6.30 8.21 -20.64
N GLU A 320 6.66 7.02 -20.17
CA GLU A 320 7.08 5.91 -21.01
C GLU A 320 5.95 5.45 -21.94
N TYR A 321 4.71 5.41 -21.44
CA TYR A 321 3.53 5.11 -22.25
C TYR A 321 3.29 6.15 -23.35
N VAL A 322 3.40 7.44 -23.02
CA VAL A 322 3.26 8.54 -23.99
C VAL A 322 4.37 8.50 -25.04
N ASP A 323 5.63 8.30 -24.62
CA ASP A 323 6.76 8.25 -25.56
C ASP A 323 6.67 7.03 -26.49
N ARG A 324 6.28 5.84 -25.99
CA ARG A 324 6.01 4.66 -26.84
C ARG A 324 4.91 4.93 -27.88
N ARG A 325 3.88 5.70 -27.53
CA ARG A 325 2.80 6.08 -28.46
C ARG A 325 3.32 7.05 -29.52
N SER A 326 4.05 8.10 -29.13
CA SER A 326 4.64 9.06 -30.06
C SER A 326 5.65 8.43 -31.01
N GLN A 327 6.52 7.53 -30.52
CA GLN A 327 7.46 6.79 -31.37
C GLN A 327 6.74 5.89 -32.40
N SER A 328 5.62 5.28 -32.01
CA SER A 328 4.78 4.47 -32.91
C SER A 328 4.13 5.33 -33.98
N GLU A 329 3.54 6.47 -33.61
CA GLU A 329 2.93 7.43 -34.54
C GLU A 329 3.97 8.01 -35.53
N GLU A 330 5.16 8.37 -35.06
CA GLU A 330 6.25 8.87 -35.90
C GLU A 330 6.74 7.80 -36.89
N LYS A 331 6.85 6.54 -36.46
CA LYS A 331 7.20 5.41 -37.34
C LYS A 331 6.17 5.21 -38.44
N HIS A 332 4.87 5.32 -38.13
CA HIS A 332 3.81 5.27 -39.13
C HIS A 332 3.88 6.45 -40.11
N ARG A 333 4.18 7.66 -39.62
CA ARG A 333 4.34 8.86 -40.46
C ARG A 333 5.52 8.74 -41.43
N ARG A 334 6.66 8.22 -40.95
CA ARG A 334 7.85 7.96 -41.78
C ARG A 334 7.58 6.95 -42.89
N LYS A 335 6.92 5.82 -42.57
CA LYS A 335 6.52 4.82 -43.57
C LYS A 335 5.63 5.41 -44.67
N ARG A 336 4.59 6.17 -44.29
CA ARG A 336 3.70 6.85 -45.26
C ARG A 336 4.44 7.82 -46.17
N ASN A 337 5.40 8.57 -45.64
CA ASN A 337 6.19 9.51 -46.44
C ASN A 337 7.15 8.79 -47.39
N GLN A 338 7.75 7.67 -46.96
CA GLN A 338 8.65 6.88 -47.80
C GLN A 338 7.88 6.19 -48.94
N GLU A 339 6.68 5.66 -48.69
CA GLU A 339 5.81 5.12 -49.73
C GLU A 339 5.40 6.19 -50.76
N LYS A 340 5.08 7.42 -50.30
CA LYS A 340 4.79 8.53 -51.22
C LYS A 340 5.98 8.89 -52.10
N ARG A 341 7.21 8.87 -51.56
CA ARG A 341 8.44 9.11 -52.34
C ARG A 341 8.67 8.03 -53.37
N LEU A 342 8.57 6.76 -52.98
CA LEU A 342 8.72 5.61 -53.88
C LEU A 342 7.67 5.63 -55.00
N LYS A 343 6.42 6.01 -54.72
CA LYS A 343 5.40 6.18 -55.75
C LYS A 343 5.74 7.28 -56.75
N LYS A 344 6.23 8.44 -56.27
CA LYS A 344 6.66 9.55 -57.15
C LYS A 344 7.85 9.16 -58.02
N GLU A 345 8.82 8.45 -57.46
CA GLU A 345 9.99 7.97 -58.18
C GLU A 345 9.63 6.95 -59.27
N ARG A 346 8.70 6.02 -58.99
CA ARG A 346 8.17 5.09 -59.99
C ARG A 346 7.50 5.80 -61.16
N LEU A 347 6.64 6.78 -60.86
CA LEU A 347 5.97 7.58 -61.90
C LEU A 347 6.97 8.37 -62.76
N LEU A 348 8.01 8.92 -62.12
CA LEU A 348 9.05 9.65 -62.84
C LEU A 348 9.86 8.72 -63.76
N ASN A 349 10.23 7.53 -63.29
CA ASN A 349 10.97 6.55 -64.10
C ASN A 349 10.13 6.04 -65.28
N GLU A 350 8.82 5.86 -65.10
CA GLU A 350 7.91 5.49 -66.17
C GLU A 350 7.86 6.59 -67.25
N MET A 351 7.78 7.86 -66.83
CA MET A 351 7.81 9.01 -67.74
C MET A 351 9.13 9.10 -68.52
N ILE A 352 10.27 8.88 -67.84
CA ILE A 352 11.59 8.85 -68.48
C ILE A 352 11.68 7.73 -69.52
N ALA A 353 11.20 6.52 -69.19
CA ALA A 353 11.22 5.39 -70.12
C ALA A 353 10.37 5.66 -71.39
N GLU A 354 9.23 6.34 -71.25
CA GLU A 354 8.44 6.77 -72.40
C GLU A 354 9.17 7.80 -73.27
N GLU A 355 9.84 8.77 -72.63
CA GLU A 355 10.64 9.80 -73.30
C GLU A 355 11.80 9.17 -74.09
N GLU A 356 12.54 8.25 -73.45
CA GLU A 356 13.64 7.50 -74.07
C GLU A 356 13.16 6.69 -75.28
N ARG A 357 12.00 6.02 -75.17
CA ARG A 357 11.40 5.27 -76.28
C ARG A 357 11.07 6.18 -77.47
N LYS A 358 10.51 7.38 -77.21
CA LYS A 358 10.22 8.37 -78.26
C LYS A 358 11.51 8.85 -78.93
N LEU A 359 12.55 9.12 -78.14
CA LEU A 359 13.85 9.56 -78.62
C LEU A 359 14.52 8.48 -79.50
N LEU A 360 14.47 7.21 -79.07
CA LEU A 360 14.99 6.07 -79.83
C LEU A 360 14.30 5.93 -81.20
N ILE A 361 12.98 6.10 -81.25
CA ILE A 361 12.21 6.06 -82.50
C ILE A 361 12.62 7.22 -83.42
N ALA A 362 12.79 8.42 -82.87
CA ALA A 362 13.22 9.58 -83.64
C ALA A 362 14.64 9.38 -84.22
N GLN A 363 15.55 8.81 -83.43
CA GLN A 363 16.92 8.51 -83.87
C GLN A 363 16.93 7.48 -85.00
N ARG A 364 16.17 6.38 -84.89
CA ARG A 364 16.01 5.40 -85.99
C ARG A 364 15.43 6.03 -87.25
N LYS A 365 14.43 6.91 -87.12
CA LYS A 365 13.85 7.65 -88.27
C LYS A 365 14.88 8.57 -88.94
N LEU A 366 15.73 9.23 -88.14
CA LEU A 366 16.80 10.10 -88.64
C LEU A 366 17.87 9.29 -89.38
N GLU A 367 18.30 8.15 -88.83
CA GLU A 367 19.24 7.23 -89.47
C GLU A 367 18.68 6.68 -90.79
N SER A 368 17.39 6.29 -90.79
CA SER A 368 16.69 5.84 -91.99
C SER A 368 16.69 6.92 -93.08
N ARG A 369 16.42 8.18 -92.70
CA ARG A 369 16.46 9.32 -93.63
C ARG A 369 17.86 9.55 -94.19
N ARG A 370 18.91 9.48 -93.36
CA ARG A 370 20.30 9.63 -93.82
C ARG A 370 20.70 8.54 -94.81
N LEU A 371 20.36 7.28 -94.52
CA LEU A 371 20.59 6.13 -95.42
C LEU A 371 19.88 6.33 -96.77
N LEU A 372 18.61 6.76 -96.74
CA LEU A 372 17.85 7.07 -97.96
C LEU A 372 18.48 8.23 -98.75
N SER A 373 18.93 9.30 -98.10
CA SER A 373 19.58 10.42 -98.77
C SER A 373 20.88 10.01 -99.50
N VAL A 374 21.69 9.15 -98.90
CA VAL A 374 22.91 8.62 -99.53
C VAL A 374 22.57 7.72 -100.73
N LEU A 375 21.54 6.89 -100.61
CA LEU A 375 21.05 6.05 -101.71
C LEU A 375 20.56 6.90 -102.89
N PHE A 376 19.73 7.92 -102.62
CA PHE A 376 19.22 8.81 -103.67
C PHE A 376 20.34 9.59 -104.38
N TRP A 377 21.32 10.11 -103.63
CA TRP A 377 22.47 10.80 -104.22
C TRP A 377 23.27 9.87 -105.17
N ARG A 378 23.42 8.59 -104.78
CA ARG A 378 24.12 7.60 -105.60
C ARG A 378 23.36 7.24 -106.88
N ILE A 379 22.03 7.28 -106.84
CA ILE A 379 21.15 7.08 -108.01
C ILE A 379 21.23 8.29 -108.95
N GLU A 380 21.14 9.51 -108.42
CA GLU A 380 21.24 10.75 -109.21
C GLU A 380 22.61 10.88 -109.92
N ALA A 381 23.70 10.52 -109.25
CA ALA A 381 25.04 10.54 -109.84
C ALA A 381 25.19 9.57 -111.03
N LYS A 382 24.45 8.45 -111.05
CA LYS A 382 24.42 7.52 -112.18
C LYS A 382 23.57 8.05 -113.36
N LEU A 383 22.48 8.76 -113.08
CA LEU A 383 21.62 9.34 -114.12
C LEU A 383 22.28 10.53 -114.85
N ARG A 384 23.05 11.37 -114.15
CA ARG A 384 23.75 12.53 -114.74
C ARG A 384 24.87 12.18 -115.74
N LYS A 385 25.44 10.97 -115.69
CA LYS A 385 26.40 10.48 -116.71
C LYS A 385 25.75 9.99 -117.99
N LYS A 386 24.44 9.69 -117.98
CA LYS A 386 23.70 9.16 -119.14
C LYS A 386 22.97 10.27 -119.92
N ASP A 387 22.61 11.36 -119.24
CA ASP A 387 21.81 12.48 -119.81
C ASP A 387 22.59 13.51 -120.64
N SER A 388 23.93 13.53 -120.59
CA SER A 388 24.75 14.54 -121.30
C SER A 388 24.99 14.24 -122.79
N ARG A 389 24.43 13.15 -123.35
CA ARG A 389 24.59 12.77 -124.78
C ARG A 389 23.37 13.01 -125.68
N MET A 390 22.18 13.40 -125.17
CA MET A 390 20.92 13.40 -125.95
C MET A 390 20.02 14.65 -125.82
N LYS A 391 20.55 15.87 -125.68
CA LYS A 391 19.73 17.11 -125.55
C LYS A 391 20.17 18.28 -126.45
N ILE A 392 20.31 18.04 -127.75
CA ILE A 392 20.44 19.11 -128.77
C ILE A 392 19.34 19.01 -129.87
N SER A 393 18.46 18.00 -129.81
CA SER A 393 17.54 17.66 -130.92
C SER A 393 16.03 17.88 -130.66
N SER A 394 15.60 18.41 -129.52
CA SER A 394 14.17 18.73 -129.28
C SER A 394 13.93 20.24 -129.37
N ARG A 395 14.36 20.74 -130.53
CA ARG A 395 14.19 22.09 -131.05
C ARG A 395 12.74 22.29 -131.53
N ASP A 396 12.24 23.47 -131.23
CA ASP A 396 11.68 24.40 -132.21
C ASP A 396 10.34 24.07 -132.89
N LEU A 397 9.74 22.89 -132.70
CA LEU A 397 8.53 22.54 -133.45
C LEU A 397 7.22 23.09 -132.86
N GLU A 398 7.14 23.32 -131.55
CA GLU A 398 5.85 23.62 -130.90
C GLU A 398 5.53 25.11 -130.75
N GLU A 399 6.53 25.99 -130.66
CA GLU A 399 6.28 27.43 -130.48
C GLU A 399 6.01 28.18 -131.81
N ASP A 400 6.58 27.73 -132.94
CA ASP A 400 6.37 28.40 -134.24
C ASP A 400 4.92 28.24 -134.78
N LEU A 401 4.25 27.13 -134.44
CA LEU A 401 2.87 26.87 -134.90
C LEU A 401 1.85 27.86 -134.30
N GLN A 402 2.09 28.34 -133.08
CA GLN A 402 1.19 29.29 -132.41
C GLN A 402 1.27 30.69 -133.02
N SER A 403 2.47 31.09 -133.46
CA SER A 403 2.71 32.39 -134.08
C SER A 403 2.08 32.52 -135.47
N GLU A 404 2.09 31.43 -136.26
CA GLU A 404 1.53 31.46 -137.63
C GLU A 404 -0.02 31.54 -137.66
N LEU A 405 -0.69 31.03 -136.62
CA LEU A 405 -2.15 31.11 -136.53
C LEU A 405 -2.62 32.54 -136.17
N GLU A 406 -1.89 33.21 -135.26
CA GLU A 406 -2.19 34.56 -134.80
C GLU A 406 -2.00 35.61 -135.91
N THR A 407 -0.98 35.41 -136.75
CA THR A 407 -0.69 36.30 -137.89
C THR A 407 -1.74 36.24 -138.99
N LYS A 408 -2.33 35.07 -139.27
CA LYS A 408 -3.41 34.92 -140.27
C LYS A 408 -4.72 35.58 -139.83
N LEU A 409 -5.05 35.52 -138.54
CA LEU A 409 -6.25 36.17 -137.97
C LEU A 409 -6.15 37.71 -138.05
N ARG A 410 -4.96 38.26 -137.80
CA ARG A 410 -4.68 39.71 -137.87
C ARG A 410 -4.79 40.27 -139.29
N GLN A 411 -4.33 39.53 -140.30
CA GLN A 411 -4.43 39.95 -141.70
C GLN A 411 -5.86 40.01 -142.25
N ALA A 412 -6.75 39.11 -141.81
CA ALA A 412 -8.15 39.11 -142.25
C ALA A 412 -8.92 40.35 -141.75
N LEU A 413 -8.70 40.73 -140.49
CA LEU A 413 -9.36 41.87 -139.84
C LEU A 413 -8.98 43.21 -140.49
N LEU A 414 -7.70 43.35 -140.88
CA LEU A 414 -7.20 44.56 -141.56
C LEU A 414 -7.80 44.73 -142.97
N ARG A 415 -7.96 43.64 -143.72
CA ARG A 415 -8.58 43.68 -145.07
C ARG A 415 -10.04 44.13 -145.03
N GLU A 416 -10.80 43.74 -144.00
CA GLU A 416 -12.19 44.17 -143.84
C GLU A 416 -12.30 45.67 -143.54
N GLN A 417 -11.40 46.21 -142.70
CA GLN A 417 -11.35 47.64 -142.41
C GLN A 417 -10.94 48.47 -143.63
N GLU A 418 -9.97 47.98 -144.42
CA GLU A 418 -9.51 48.66 -145.63
C GLU A 418 -10.63 48.78 -146.69
N GLN A 419 -11.42 47.72 -146.89
CA GLN A 419 -12.56 47.76 -147.83
C GLN A 419 -13.68 48.71 -147.38
N ARG A 420 -13.95 48.82 -146.08
CA ARG A 420 -14.91 49.80 -145.54
C ARG A 420 -14.45 51.24 -145.75
N LEU A 421 -13.15 51.49 -145.57
CA LEU A 421 -12.55 52.81 -145.79
C LEU A 421 -12.54 53.21 -147.28
N ARG A 422 -12.19 52.29 -148.18
CA ARG A 422 -12.21 52.53 -149.63
C ARG A 422 -13.60 52.90 -150.15
N LYS A 423 -14.66 52.19 -149.73
CA LYS A 423 -16.06 52.54 -150.08
C LYS A 423 -16.49 53.91 -149.54
N ARG A 424 -16.00 54.34 -148.37
CA ARG A 424 -16.29 55.67 -147.78
C ARG A 424 -15.55 56.81 -148.49
N ILE A 425 -14.33 56.57 -148.95
CA ILE A 425 -13.51 57.58 -149.64
C ILE A 425 -14.00 57.77 -151.08
N GLU A 426 -14.33 56.69 -151.78
CA GLU A 426 -14.87 56.75 -153.15
C GLU A 426 -16.21 57.50 -153.22
N ALA A 427 -17.10 57.27 -152.25
CA ALA A 427 -18.36 58.02 -152.10
C ALA A 427 -18.13 59.51 -151.79
N LYS A 428 -17.04 59.88 -151.11
CA LYS A 428 -16.70 61.28 -150.78
C LYS A 428 -15.96 62.02 -151.88
N MET A 429 -15.20 61.34 -152.74
CA MET A 429 -14.44 61.99 -153.82
C MET A 429 -15.31 62.35 -155.02
N ILE A 430 -16.32 61.55 -155.37
CA ILE A 430 -17.17 61.80 -156.56
C ILE A 430 -18.16 62.96 -156.34
N LEU A 431 -18.60 63.22 -155.11
CA LEU A 431 -19.55 64.29 -154.77
C LEU A 431 -18.90 65.66 -154.48
N GLY A 432 -17.57 65.76 -154.46
CA GLY A 432 -16.90 66.84 -153.73
C GLY A 432 -16.20 67.92 -154.55
N LYS A 433 -15.35 67.59 -155.51
CA LYS A 433 -14.40 68.58 -156.06
C LYS A 433 -14.27 68.54 -157.56
N LEU A 434 -15.44 68.76 -158.15
CA LEU A 434 -15.67 69.49 -159.40
C LEU A 434 -15.45 71.01 -159.25
N HIS A 435 -14.97 71.53 -158.10
CA HIS A 435 -14.76 72.99 -157.89
C HIS A 435 -13.33 73.32 -157.47
N THR A 436 -12.51 73.40 -158.52
CA THR A 436 -11.21 74.06 -158.64
C THR A 436 -11.34 75.56 -158.51
N THR A 437 -10.67 76.17 -157.53
CA THR A 437 -10.21 77.56 -157.65
C THR A 437 -9.02 77.80 -156.73
N LYS A 438 -7.88 78.05 -157.39
CA LYS A 438 -6.94 79.15 -157.17
C LYS A 438 -6.56 79.56 -155.73
N SER A 439 -5.23 79.64 -155.58
CA SER A 439 -4.41 80.44 -154.67
C SER A 439 -3.76 79.63 -153.54
N GLY A 440 -2.45 79.64 -153.33
CA GLY A 440 -1.38 80.45 -153.92
C GLY A 440 -0.56 81.07 -152.81
N ASN A 441 0.77 81.00 -152.93
CA ASN A 441 1.75 81.83 -152.20
C ASN A 441 1.75 81.64 -150.66
N ARG A 442 2.80 81.96 -149.89
CA ARG A 442 4.11 82.61 -150.06
C ARG A 442 4.85 82.34 -148.73
N LYS A 443 6.12 81.90 -148.73
CA LYS A 443 7.28 82.74 -148.35
C LYS A 443 6.98 84.23 -148.17
N ASP A 444 7.21 84.75 -146.98
CA ASP A 444 8.17 85.84 -146.72
C ASP A 444 8.50 85.88 -145.22
#